data_AF-C5DML0-F1
#
_entry.id   AF-C5DML0-F1
#
_cell.length_a   1.000
_cell.length_b   1.000
_cell.length_c   1.000
_cell.angle_alpha   90.00
_cell.angle_beta   90.00
_cell.angle_gamma   90.00
#
_symmetry.space_group_name_H-M   'P 1'
#
loop_
_entity.id
_entity.type
_entity.pdbx_description
1 polymer ?
#
loop_
_entity_poly.entity_id
_entity_poly.type
_entity_poly.pdbx_seq_one_letter_code
_entity_poly.pdbx_strand_id
1 'polypeptide(L)'
;MSDPLAAFEDYLTPDFNASRTCNKLLKASNPDLQCEELDLVTPLKKVKYHIEEIERRNDDVIKANPSHLIESFDSKKIAQVQTRDALSSSLEYLSMSYKRLDAEVLEPYQKCLLLRSALSKIHQTSSILRDVSIFLHLLRQVTGFGTLDQTDPSAHQKALILASIHSQIQTELSSNPNLGALELVKKYDVETILPSRRNTVRYLSDRLFSDCANNLEVQSKNLDVTQLAKALYELSQKDFITVIDRVLLSKITNSTQTLSKTITSIKTLPAALETVMKNGRDVRALGRALNEAASTKSTLLKDYLSHKKHSCISEMFWSRVSKNFKREFEISFNRGGPVGKSLAANSSVILESIINAMKDSTEKENGESNLEKMLDSVAILNLHTTR
;
A
#
# COMPACT_ATOMS: atom_id res chain seq x y z
N MET A 1 53.49 51.56 -70.73
CA MET A 1 52.13 51.89 -70.24
C MET A 1 51.20 50.87 -70.84
N SER A 2 50.67 49.98 -69.99
CA SER A 2 49.85 48.83 -70.36
C SER A 2 48.48 49.29 -70.88
N ASP A 3 48.07 48.76 -72.02
CA ASP A 3 46.73 48.94 -72.58
C ASP A 3 45.67 48.54 -71.53
N PRO A 4 44.75 49.43 -71.09
CA PRO A 4 43.79 49.14 -70.02
C PRO A 4 42.56 48.35 -70.51
N LEU A 5 42.62 47.76 -71.71
CA LEU A 5 41.55 46.96 -72.30
C LEU A 5 41.89 45.47 -72.13
N ALA A 6 41.08 44.80 -71.31
CA ALA A 6 41.24 43.37 -70.96
C ALA A 6 41.41 42.51 -72.22
N ALA A 7 42.53 41.77 -72.28
CA ALA A 7 42.71 40.76 -73.31
C ALA A 7 41.77 39.59 -73.01
N PHE A 8 41.27 38.90 -74.05
CA PHE A 8 40.33 37.78 -73.90
C PHE A 8 40.75 36.73 -72.86
N GLU A 9 42.06 36.52 -72.71
CA GLU A 9 42.66 35.62 -71.72
C GLU A 9 42.30 35.96 -70.26
N ASP A 10 42.02 37.23 -69.96
CA ASP A 10 41.57 37.66 -68.63
C ASP A 10 40.20 37.04 -68.26
N TYR A 11 39.36 36.73 -69.25
CA TYR A 11 38.05 36.09 -69.08
C TYR A 11 38.13 34.59 -68.79
N LEU A 12 39.25 33.94 -69.12
CA LEU A 12 39.47 32.50 -68.91
C LEU A 12 40.15 32.19 -67.57
N THR A 13 40.53 33.20 -66.81
CA THR A 13 41.18 33.03 -65.51
C THR A 13 40.21 32.43 -64.47
N PRO A 14 40.68 31.52 -63.58
CA PRO A 14 39.82 30.89 -62.57
C PRO A 14 39.24 31.87 -61.54
N ASP A 15 39.84 33.06 -61.41
CA ASP A 15 39.41 34.15 -60.53
C ASP A 15 38.52 35.20 -61.25
N PHE A 16 38.04 34.90 -62.46
CA PHE A 16 37.19 35.80 -63.21
C PHE A 16 35.91 36.14 -62.45
N ASN A 17 35.64 37.43 -62.29
CA ASN A 17 34.43 37.93 -61.66
C ASN A 17 33.76 38.98 -62.54
N ALA A 18 32.60 38.62 -63.10
CA ALA A 18 31.84 39.46 -64.01
C ALA A 18 31.52 40.85 -63.43
N SER A 19 31.14 40.93 -62.14
CA SER A 19 30.82 42.20 -61.48
C SER A 19 32.04 43.10 -61.36
N ARG A 20 33.20 42.54 -61.01
CA ARG A 20 34.46 43.30 -60.88
C ARG A 20 34.92 43.84 -62.24
N THR A 21 34.76 43.07 -63.31
CA THR A 21 35.14 43.47 -64.67
C THR A 21 34.20 44.52 -65.24
N CYS A 22 32.89 44.37 -65.07
CA CYS A 22 31.92 45.41 -65.43
C CYS A 22 32.16 46.71 -64.66
N ASN A 23 32.49 46.63 -63.36
CA ASN A 23 32.84 47.81 -62.56
C ASN A 23 34.14 48.49 -63.04
N LYS A 24 35.15 47.71 -63.47
CA LYS A 24 36.36 48.28 -64.09
C LYS A 24 36.05 48.97 -65.42
N LEU A 25 35.19 48.37 -66.24
CA LEU A 25 34.78 48.91 -67.55
C LEU A 25 33.94 50.20 -67.40
N LEU A 26 33.05 50.24 -66.41
CA LEU A 26 32.25 51.42 -66.04
C LEU A 26 33.15 52.57 -65.59
N LYS A 27 34.13 52.29 -64.72
CA LYS A 27 35.13 53.26 -64.26
C LYS A 27 36.05 53.73 -65.39
N ALA A 28 36.44 52.83 -66.30
CA ALA A 28 37.30 53.18 -67.43
C ALA A 28 36.58 54.02 -68.50
N SER A 29 35.25 53.88 -68.62
CA SER A 29 34.46 54.66 -69.58
C SER A 29 33.99 56.01 -69.04
N ASN A 30 34.10 56.23 -67.72
CA ASN A 30 33.73 57.48 -67.04
C ASN A 30 34.90 57.96 -66.16
N PRO A 31 35.99 58.51 -66.74
CA PRO A 31 37.18 58.92 -66.01
C PRO A 31 37.02 60.25 -65.25
N ASP A 32 36.12 61.14 -65.70
CA ASP A 32 35.92 62.47 -65.12
C ASP A 32 34.80 62.47 -64.08
N LEU A 33 35.16 62.74 -62.82
CA LEU A 33 34.23 62.80 -61.67
C LEU A 33 33.28 64.02 -61.68
N GLN A 34 33.42 64.95 -62.64
CA GLN A 34 32.65 66.20 -62.70
C GLN A 34 31.54 66.23 -63.77
N CYS A 35 31.33 65.13 -64.51
CA CYS A 35 30.17 65.01 -65.40
C CYS A 35 28.90 64.69 -64.60
N GLU A 36 27.82 65.47 -64.81
CA GLU A 36 26.51 65.23 -64.20
C GLU A 36 25.77 64.02 -64.82
N GLU A 37 26.22 63.54 -65.99
CA GLU A 37 25.62 62.41 -66.70
C GLU A 37 26.59 61.22 -66.78
N LEU A 38 26.10 60.03 -66.42
CA LEU A 38 26.83 58.76 -66.45
C LEU A 38 26.67 58.08 -67.82
N ASP A 39 27.76 57.88 -68.57
CA ASP A 39 27.72 57.13 -69.83
C ASP A 39 27.70 55.62 -69.55
N LEU A 40 26.50 55.05 -69.66
CA LEU A 40 26.26 53.61 -69.61
C LEU A 40 26.27 52.96 -71.00
N VAL A 41 26.11 53.75 -72.06
CA VAL A 41 25.93 53.24 -73.42
C VAL A 41 27.25 52.67 -73.95
N THR A 42 28.37 53.35 -73.69
CA THR A 42 29.69 52.89 -74.12
C THR A 42 30.14 51.60 -73.42
N PRO A 43 30.05 51.45 -72.09
CA PRO A 43 30.25 50.18 -71.38
C PRO A 43 29.36 49.05 -71.91
N LEU A 44 28.05 49.29 -72.09
CA LEU A 44 27.11 48.29 -72.59
C LEU A 44 27.47 47.78 -73.98
N LYS A 45 27.83 48.69 -74.91
CA LYS A 45 28.28 48.31 -76.26
C LYS A 45 29.54 47.44 -76.21
N LYS A 46 30.49 47.76 -75.34
CA LYS A 46 31.73 46.98 -75.17
C LYS A 46 31.49 45.60 -74.56
N VAL A 47 30.65 45.50 -73.52
CA VAL A 47 30.25 44.18 -72.95
C VAL A 47 29.58 43.33 -74.02
N LYS A 48 28.66 43.91 -74.79
CA LYS A 48 27.98 43.19 -75.87
C LYS A 48 28.96 42.69 -76.93
N TYR A 49 29.90 43.53 -77.35
CA TYR A 49 30.97 43.13 -78.26
C TYR A 49 31.80 41.95 -77.70
N HIS A 50 32.17 41.99 -76.42
CA HIS A 50 32.91 40.88 -75.80
C HIS A 50 32.09 39.59 -75.70
N ILE A 51 30.79 39.67 -75.43
CA ILE A 51 29.89 38.49 -75.45
C ILE A 51 29.83 37.91 -76.86
N GLU A 52 29.60 38.74 -77.88
CA GLU A 52 29.57 38.30 -79.28
C GLU A 52 30.93 37.69 -79.71
N GLU A 53 32.05 38.22 -79.21
CA GLU A 53 33.38 37.66 -79.46
C GLU A 53 33.58 36.30 -78.78
N ILE A 54 33.13 36.14 -77.53
CA ILE A 54 33.14 34.85 -76.81
C ILE A 54 32.28 33.83 -77.54
N GLU A 55 31.05 34.20 -77.91
CA GLU A 55 30.12 33.34 -78.66
C GLU A 55 30.74 32.91 -80.00
N ARG A 56 31.32 33.86 -80.74
CA ARG A 56 32.00 33.56 -82.01
C ARG A 56 33.17 32.60 -81.82
N ARG A 57 34.05 32.84 -80.84
CA ARG A 57 35.19 31.95 -80.57
C ARG A 57 34.73 30.58 -80.06
N ASN A 58 33.69 30.53 -79.24
CA ASN A 58 33.10 29.28 -78.79
C ASN A 58 32.51 28.50 -79.97
N ASP A 59 31.81 29.17 -80.87
CA ASP A 59 31.31 28.58 -82.11
C ASP A 59 32.45 28.08 -83.01
N ASP A 60 33.53 28.85 -83.12
CA ASP A 60 34.72 28.43 -83.88
C ASP A 60 35.41 27.22 -83.24
N VAL A 61 35.50 27.16 -81.91
CA VAL A 61 36.02 26.00 -81.16
C VAL A 61 35.11 24.78 -81.31
N ILE A 62 33.79 24.97 -81.26
CA ILE A 62 32.79 23.92 -81.47
C ILE A 62 32.87 23.38 -82.91
N LYS A 63 33.02 24.27 -83.90
CA LYS A 63 33.19 23.89 -85.32
C LYS A 63 34.54 23.24 -85.60
N ALA A 64 35.59 23.62 -84.88
CA ALA A 64 36.92 23.04 -85.01
C ALA A 64 37.03 21.67 -84.32
N ASN A 65 36.28 21.43 -83.25
CA ASN A 65 36.35 20.21 -82.45
C ASN A 65 34.98 19.51 -82.24
N PRO A 66 34.16 19.31 -83.28
CA PRO A 66 32.83 18.73 -83.12
C PRO A 66 32.90 17.26 -82.68
N SER A 67 33.92 16.53 -83.13
CA SER A 67 34.15 15.13 -82.77
C SER A 67 34.43 14.95 -81.28
N HIS A 68 35.32 15.77 -80.70
CA HIS A 68 35.68 15.68 -79.29
C HIS A 68 34.51 16.00 -78.34
N LEU A 69 33.65 16.95 -78.73
CA LEU A 69 32.44 17.25 -77.96
C LEU A 69 31.45 16.09 -77.99
N ILE A 70 31.18 15.52 -79.17
CA ILE A 70 30.32 14.34 -79.32
C ILE A 70 30.87 13.17 -78.50
N GLU A 71 32.17 12.92 -78.56
CA GLU A 71 32.84 11.87 -77.78
C GLU A 71 32.76 12.11 -76.27
N SER A 72 32.84 13.37 -75.81
CA SER A 72 32.67 13.73 -74.40
C SER A 72 31.22 13.54 -73.90
N PHE A 73 30.23 13.83 -74.75
CA PHE A 73 28.82 13.61 -74.43
C PHE A 73 28.47 12.13 -74.45
N ASP A 74 28.99 11.38 -75.43
CA ASP A 74 28.82 9.94 -75.52
C ASP A 74 29.51 9.23 -74.36
N SER A 75 30.75 9.60 -74.02
CA SER A 75 31.46 9.02 -72.86
C SER A 75 30.75 9.33 -71.54
N LYS A 76 30.19 10.54 -71.36
CA LYS A 76 29.37 10.88 -70.18
C LYS A 76 28.08 10.07 -70.12
N LYS A 77 27.40 9.91 -71.26
CA LYS A 77 26.19 9.09 -71.37
C LYS A 77 26.49 7.62 -71.09
N ILE A 78 27.59 7.09 -71.63
CA ILE A 78 28.06 5.72 -71.39
C ILE A 78 28.41 5.54 -69.90
N ALA A 79 29.16 6.45 -69.29
CA ALA A 79 29.52 6.40 -67.87
C ALA A 79 28.28 6.45 -66.98
N GLN A 80 27.27 7.26 -67.32
CA GLN A 80 26.01 7.34 -66.58
C GLN A 80 25.19 6.05 -66.70
N VAL A 81 25.12 5.44 -67.89
CA VAL A 81 24.47 4.15 -68.10
C VAL A 81 25.20 3.05 -67.35
N GLN A 82 26.53 2.95 -67.47
CA GLN A 82 27.33 1.97 -66.74
C GLN A 82 27.19 2.11 -65.22
N THR A 83 27.19 3.33 -64.70
CA THR A 83 26.97 3.60 -63.27
C THR A 83 25.57 3.16 -62.85
N ARG A 84 24.54 3.52 -63.64
CA ARG A 84 23.17 3.11 -63.38
C ARG A 84 23.00 1.60 -63.42
N ASP A 85 23.61 0.91 -64.36
CA ASP A 85 23.53 -0.55 -64.52
C ASP A 85 24.30 -1.28 -63.42
N ALA A 86 25.44 -0.73 -62.98
CA ALA A 86 26.19 -1.25 -61.85
C ALA A 86 25.40 -1.10 -60.53
N LEU A 87 24.73 0.04 -60.33
CA LEU A 87 23.96 0.31 -59.11
C LEU A 87 22.56 -0.31 -59.13
N SER A 88 21.92 -0.49 -60.28
CA SER A 88 20.54 -1.00 -60.39
C SER A 88 20.42 -2.38 -59.77
N SER A 89 21.35 -3.29 -60.10
CA SER A 89 21.41 -4.63 -59.54
C SER A 89 21.54 -4.64 -58.01
N SER A 90 22.38 -3.76 -57.47
CA SER A 90 22.57 -3.61 -56.02
C SER A 90 21.34 -3.00 -55.34
N LEU A 91 20.68 -2.02 -55.97
CA LEU A 91 19.48 -1.37 -55.46
C LEU A 91 18.28 -2.31 -55.50
N GLU A 92 18.15 -3.12 -56.56
CA GLU A 92 17.13 -4.16 -56.67
C GLU A 92 17.36 -5.26 -55.64
N TYR A 93 18.61 -5.70 -55.44
CA TYR A 93 18.94 -6.66 -54.39
C TYR A 93 18.59 -6.12 -52.99
N LEU A 94 18.91 -4.85 -52.70
CA LEU A 94 18.55 -4.22 -51.44
C LEU A 94 17.03 -4.10 -51.27
N SER A 95 16.32 -3.71 -52.33
CA SER A 95 14.85 -3.65 -52.33
C SER A 95 14.22 -5.02 -52.07
N MET A 96 14.76 -6.07 -52.69
CA MET A 96 14.31 -7.45 -52.48
C MET A 96 14.64 -7.95 -51.07
N SER A 97 15.85 -7.66 -50.58
CA SER A 97 16.26 -8.00 -49.22
C SER A 97 15.38 -7.32 -48.17
N TYR A 98 15.05 -6.04 -48.37
CA TYR A 98 14.14 -5.30 -47.49
C TYR A 98 12.71 -5.85 -47.54
N LYS A 99 12.16 -6.09 -48.74
CA LYS A 99 10.83 -6.70 -48.88
C LYS A 99 10.77 -8.07 -48.21
N ARG A 100 11.85 -8.85 -48.32
CA ARG A 100 11.96 -10.15 -47.64
C ARG A 100 12.02 -9.99 -46.13
N LEU A 101 12.79 -9.04 -45.61
CA LEU A 101 12.85 -8.74 -44.17
C LEU A 101 11.46 -8.31 -43.63
N ASP A 102 10.76 -7.45 -44.36
CA ASP A 102 9.44 -6.98 -43.97
C ASP A 102 8.43 -8.12 -43.89
N ALA A 103 8.39 -8.97 -44.92
CA ALA A 103 7.48 -10.11 -44.99
C ALA A 103 7.86 -11.25 -44.02
N GLU A 104 9.14 -11.59 -43.88
CA GLU A 104 9.60 -12.74 -43.09
C GLU A 104 9.79 -12.42 -41.61
N VAL A 105 10.02 -11.15 -41.24
CA VAL A 105 10.38 -10.77 -39.86
C VAL A 105 9.41 -9.76 -39.27
N LEU A 106 9.16 -8.63 -39.94
CA LEU A 106 8.36 -7.55 -39.36
C LEU A 106 6.88 -7.92 -39.24
N GLU A 107 6.28 -8.47 -40.29
CA GLU A 107 4.90 -8.92 -40.26
C GLU A 107 4.62 -10.00 -39.20
N PRO A 108 5.40 -11.11 -39.12
CA PRO A 108 5.21 -12.11 -38.08
C PRO A 108 5.40 -11.54 -36.67
N TYR A 109 6.37 -10.64 -36.49
CA TYR A 109 6.58 -9.97 -35.22
C TYR A 109 5.35 -9.15 -34.78
N GLN A 110 4.76 -8.37 -35.68
CA GLN A 110 3.54 -7.61 -35.39
C GLN A 110 2.36 -8.55 -35.05
N LYS A 111 2.20 -9.65 -35.79
CA LYS A 111 1.18 -10.68 -35.50
C LYS A 111 1.40 -11.29 -34.10
N CYS A 112 2.65 -11.56 -33.71
CA CYS A 112 3.00 -12.03 -32.38
C CYS A 112 2.68 -11.01 -31.28
N LEU A 113 2.88 -9.71 -31.51
CA LEU A 113 2.51 -8.66 -30.56
C LEU A 113 0.99 -8.60 -30.33
N LEU A 114 0.21 -8.71 -31.40
CA LEU A 114 -1.25 -8.80 -31.32
C LEU A 114 -1.69 -10.04 -30.54
N LEU A 115 -1.10 -11.20 -30.84
CA LEU A 115 -1.40 -12.44 -30.14
C LEU A 115 -1.05 -12.35 -28.64
N ARG A 116 0.11 -11.77 -28.29
CA ARG A 116 0.50 -11.54 -26.90
C ARG A 116 -0.49 -10.65 -26.17
N SER A 117 -0.97 -9.59 -26.82
CA SER A 117 -1.99 -8.70 -26.25
C SER A 117 -3.30 -9.44 -26.02
N ALA A 118 -3.74 -10.25 -26.98
CA ALA A 118 -4.93 -11.09 -26.85
C ALA A 118 -4.79 -12.11 -25.69
N LEU A 119 -3.65 -12.81 -25.61
CA LEU A 119 -3.37 -13.75 -24.52
C LEU A 119 -3.37 -13.07 -23.16
N SER A 120 -2.76 -11.89 -23.06
CA SER A 120 -2.74 -11.11 -21.82
C SER A 120 -4.15 -10.73 -21.36
N LYS A 121 -5.00 -10.27 -22.27
CA LYS A 121 -6.41 -9.96 -21.98
C LYS A 121 -7.19 -11.20 -21.56
N ILE A 122 -7.00 -12.33 -22.24
CA ILE A 122 -7.64 -13.61 -21.88
C ILE A 122 -7.20 -14.04 -20.48
N HIS A 123 -5.91 -13.95 -20.17
CA HIS A 123 -5.38 -14.30 -18.86
C HIS A 123 -5.96 -13.41 -17.75
N GLN A 124 -5.97 -12.09 -17.95
CA GLN A 124 -6.56 -11.14 -17.00
C GLN A 124 -8.05 -11.43 -16.77
N THR A 125 -8.80 -11.66 -17.85
CA THR A 125 -10.24 -11.98 -17.78
C THR A 125 -10.47 -13.28 -17.03
N SER A 126 -9.69 -14.33 -17.32
CA SER A 126 -9.76 -15.63 -16.67
C SER A 126 -9.42 -15.56 -15.18
N SER A 127 -8.39 -14.77 -14.82
CA SER A 127 -8.01 -14.54 -13.42
C SER A 127 -9.15 -13.88 -12.65
N ILE A 128 -9.69 -12.76 -13.15
CA ILE A 128 -10.80 -12.05 -12.48
C ILE A 128 -12.02 -12.96 -12.37
N LEU A 129 -12.34 -13.73 -13.41
CA LEU A 129 -13.48 -14.64 -13.39
C LEU A 129 -13.29 -15.75 -12.34
N ARG A 130 -12.06 -16.25 -12.17
CA ARG A 130 -11.73 -17.21 -11.12
C ARG A 130 -11.91 -16.62 -9.73
N ASP A 131 -11.43 -15.40 -9.51
CA ASP A 131 -11.56 -14.70 -8.22
C ASP A 131 -13.03 -14.44 -7.87
N VAL A 132 -13.82 -14.01 -8.86
CA VAL A 132 -15.29 -13.86 -8.71
C VAL A 132 -15.94 -15.21 -8.39
N SER A 133 -15.52 -16.29 -9.04
CA SER A 133 -16.06 -17.63 -8.78
C SER A 133 -15.76 -18.10 -7.35
N ILE A 134 -14.53 -17.88 -6.87
CA ILE A 134 -14.14 -18.16 -5.48
C ILE A 134 -15.00 -17.32 -4.52
N PHE A 135 -15.13 -16.03 -4.77
CA PHE A 135 -15.97 -15.13 -3.98
C PHE A 135 -17.43 -15.61 -3.92
N LEU A 136 -18.03 -15.97 -5.06
CA LEU A 136 -19.40 -16.48 -5.11
C LEU A 136 -19.55 -17.82 -4.38
N HIS A 137 -18.53 -18.67 -4.43
CA HIS A 137 -18.52 -19.92 -3.67
C HIS A 137 -18.49 -19.65 -2.15
N LEU A 138 -17.64 -18.74 -1.69
CA LEU A 138 -17.58 -18.32 -0.28
C LEU A 138 -18.89 -17.64 0.15
N LEU A 139 -19.47 -16.78 -0.71
CA LEU A 139 -20.77 -16.15 -0.47
C LEU A 139 -21.87 -17.20 -0.29
N ARG A 140 -21.90 -18.23 -1.15
CA ARG A 140 -22.86 -19.33 -1.03
C ARG A 140 -22.70 -20.05 0.31
N GLN A 141 -21.47 -20.30 0.76
CA GLN A 141 -21.23 -20.89 2.08
C GLN A 141 -21.79 -19.99 3.18
N VAL A 142 -21.50 -18.68 3.16
CA VAL A 142 -22.05 -17.71 4.14
C VAL A 142 -23.57 -17.75 4.18
N THR A 143 -24.24 -17.75 3.01
CA THR A 143 -25.71 -17.82 2.94
C THR A 143 -26.27 -19.16 3.41
N GLY A 144 -25.50 -20.25 3.26
CA GLY A 144 -25.93 -21.60 3.64
C GLY A 144 -25.97 -21.85 5.14
N PHE A 145 -25.22 -21.08 5.94
CA PHE A 145 -25.19 -21.24 7.40
C PHE A 145 -26.38 -20.60 8.15
N GLY A 146 -27.16 -19.73 7.49
CA GLY A 146 -28.34 -19.09 8.09
C GLY A 146 -28.04 -18.14 9.26
N THR A 147 -29.04 -17.87 10.10
CA THR A 147 -28.91 -17.02 11.30
C THR A 147 -28.31 -17.79 12.48
N LEU A 148 -27.40 -17.15 13.21
CA LEU A 148 -26.79 -17.70 14.42
C LEU A 148 -27.70 -17.46 15.63
N ASP A 149 -28.44 -18.49 16.04
CA ASP A 149 -29.24 -18.48 17.27
C ASP A 149 -28.49 -19.13 18.44
N GLN A 150 -28.57 -18.50 19.62
CA GLN A 150 -27.86 -18.95 20.83
C GLN A 150 -28.39 -20.28 21.41
N THR A 151 -29.57 -20.73 20.98
CA THR A 151 -30.22 -21.96 21.44
C THR A 151 -29.81 -23.20 20.65
N ASP A 152 -29.18 -23.05 19.48
CA ASP A 152 -28.77 -24.17 18.64
C ASP A 152 -27.40 -24.71 19.12
N PRO A 153 -27.29 -26.01 19.49
CA PRO A 153 -26.03 -26.61 19.93
C PRO A 153 -24.93 -26.58 18.86
N SER A 154 -25.31 -26.50 17.58
CA SER A 154 -24.38 -26.41 16.45
C SER A 154 -23.94 -24.96 16.14
N ALA A 155 -24.58 -23.95 16.73
CA ALA A 155 -24.29 -22.54 16.47
C ALA A 155 -22.84 -22.16 16.80
N HIS A 156 -22.25 -22.78 17.82
CA HIS A 156 -20.84 -22.56 18.17
C HIS A 156 -19.90 -22.95 17.01
N GLN A 157 -20.05 -24.16 16.48
CA GLN A 157 -19.22 -24.65 15.37
C GLN A 157 -19.50 -23.85 14.09
N LYS A 158 -20.77 -23.54 13.81
CA LYS A 158 -21.16 -22.67 12.67
C LYS A 158 -20.52 -21.29 12.76
N ALA A 159 -20.47 -20.68 13.95
CA ALA A 159 -19.86 -19.37 14.15
C ALA A 159 -18.35 -19.38 13.93
N LEU A 160 -17.65 -20.43 14.34
CA LEU A 160 -16.21 -20.60 14.08
C LEU A 160 -15.91 -20.74 12.59
N ILE A 161 -16.72 -21.55 11.88
CA ILE A 161 -16.58 -21.71 10.41
C ILE A 161 -16.94 -20.41 9.69
N LEU A 162 -17.99 -19.71 10.10
CA LEU A 162 -18.34 -18.41 9.52
C LEU A 162 -17.23 -17.37 9.74
N ALA A 163 -16.57 -17.36 10.90
CA ALA A 163 -15.45 -16.47 11.17
C ALA A 163 -14.26 -16.74 10.22
N SER A 164 -13.94 -18.01 9.96
CA SER A 164 -12.87 -18.36 9.03
C SER A 164 -13.23 -18.02 7.58
N ILE A 165 -14.48 -18.25 7.16
CA ILE A 165 -14.96 -17.85 5.83
C ILE A 165 -14.91 -16.33 5.65
N HIS A 166 -15.36 -15.55 6.64
CA HIS A 166 -15.29 -14.08 6.58
C HIS A 166 -13.84 -13.57 6.51
N SER A 167 -12.90 -14.24 7.21
CA SER A 167 -11.48 -13.93 7.12
C SER A 167 -10.90 -14.25 5.73
N GLN A 168 -11.31 -15.37 5.13
CA GLN A 168 -10.93 -15.74 3.75
C GLN A 168 -11.48 -14.72 2.74
N ILE A 169 -12.75 -14.34 2.84
CA ILE A 169 -13.36 -13.30 1.99
C ILE A 169 -12.56 -11.99 2.08
N GLN A 170 -12.21 -11.56 3.30
CA GLN A 170 -11.43 -10.33 3.49
C GLN A 170 -10.03 -10.44 2.88
N THR A 171 -9.41 -11.62 2.97
CA THR A 171 -8.11 -11.91 2.34
C THR A 171 -8.22 -11.83 0.82
N GLU A 172 -9.21 -12.50 0.21
CA GLU A 172 -9.44 -12.45 -1.24
C GLU A 172 -9.71 -11.04 -1.77
N LEU A 173 -10.53 -10.26 -1.05
CA LEU A 173 -10.79 -8.85 -1.42
C LEU A 173 -9.53 -7.98 -1.31
N SER A 174 -8.63 -8.28 -0.37
CA SER A 174 -7.36 -7.56 -0.22
C SER A 174 -6.30 -7.97 -1.25
N SER A 175 -6.30 -9.25 -1.67
CA SER A 175 -5.36 -9.78 -2.65
C SER A 175 -5.59 -9.18 -4.03
N ASN A 176 -6.86 -9.00 -4.42
CA ASN A 176 -7.24 -8.51 -5.73
C ASN A 176 -8.12 -7.26 -5.63
N PRO A 177 -7.54 -6.04 -5.68
CA PRO A 177 -8.32 -4.80 -5.55
C PRO A 177 -9.35 -4.62 -6.67
N ASN A 178 -9.08 -5.20 -7.85
CA ASN A 178 -10.00 -5.18 -8.99
C ASN A 178 -11.31 -5.93 -8.70
N LEU A 179 -11.29 -6.94 -7.83
CA LEU A 179 -12.48 -7.71 -7.43
C LEU A 179 -13.44 -6.81 -6.65
N GLY A 180 -12.92 -6.04 -5.70
CA GLY A 180 -13.70 -5.10 -4.89
C GLY A 180 -14.30 -3.94 -5.69
N ALA A 181 -13.79 -3.66 -6.89
CA ALA A 181 -14.34 -2.61 -7.76
C ALA A 181 -15.65 -3.03 -8.47
N LEU A 182 -15.87 -4.33 -8.65
CA LEU A 182 -17.03 -4.88 -9.37
C LEU A 182 -18.34 -4.61 -8.64
N GLU A 183 -19.34 -4.14 -9.39
CA GLU A 183 -20.66 -3.78 -8.84
C GLU A 183 -21.36 -4.97 -8.16
N LEU A 184 -21.26 -6.16 -8.75
CA LEU A 184 -21.82 -7.39 -8.19
C LEU A 184 -21.23 -7.72 -6.81
N VAL A 185 -19.90 -7.63 -6.69
CA VAL A 185 -19.18 -7.91 -5.44
C VAL A 185 -19.56 -6.88 -4.39
N LYS A 186 -19.58 -5.58 -4.74
CA LYS A 186 -20.03 -4.51 -3.83
C LYS A 186 -21.45 -4.70 -3.34
N LYS A 187 -22.36 -5.11 -4.23
CA LYS A 187 -23.76 -5.36 -3.89
C LYS A 187 -23.87 -6.44 -2.81
N TYR A 188 -23.28 -7.62 -3.04
CA TYR A 188 -23.35 -8.72 -2.07
C TYR A 188 -22.53 -8.47 -0.80
N ASP A 189 -21.46 -7.69 -0.89
CA ASP A 189 -20.69 -7.29 0.27
C ASP A 189 -21.54 -6.46 1.25
N VAL A 190 -22.29 -5.48 0.72
CA VAL A 190 -23.17 -4.62 1.52
C VAL A 190 -24.44 -5.34 1.98
N GLU A 191 -25.09 -6.09 1.10
CA GLU A 191 -26.40 -6.70 1.39
C GLU A 191 -26.30 -7.96 2.26
N THR A 192 -25.23 -8.76 2.12
CA THR A 192 -25.18 -10.11 2.71
C THR A 192 -23.98 -10.31 3.63
N ILE A 193 -22.77 -10.00 3.13
CA ILE A 193 -21.52 -10.33 3.85
C ILE A 193 -21.37 -9.44 5.08
N LEU A 194 -21.54 -8.13 4.95
CA LEU A 194 -21.37 -7.19 6.05
C LEU A 194 -22.38 -7.42 7.20
N PRO A 195 -23.69 -7.61 6.95
CA PRO A 195 -24.64 -7.97 8.00
C PRO A 195 -24.32 -9.32 8.65
N SER A 196 -23.98 -10.34 7.85
CA SER A 196 -23.57 -11.65 8.36
C SER A 196 -22.35 -11.55 9.27
N ARG A 197 -21.31 -10.83 8.83
CA ARG A 197 -20.08 -10.58 9.60
C ARG A 197 -20.38 -9.89 10.91
N ARG A 198 -21.22 -8.85 10.91
CA ARG A 198 -21.65 -8.15 12.14
C ARG A 198 -22.36 -9.10 13.11
N ASN A 199 -23.25 -9.95 12.60
CA ASN A 199 -23.96 -10.93 13.42
C ASN A 199 -23.00 -11.97 14.01
N THR A 200 -22.03 -12.46 13.24
CA THR A 200 -20.99 -13.39 13.71
C THR A 200 -20.11 -12.74 14.79
N VAL A 201 -19.64 -11.51 14.58
CA VAL A 201 -18.89 -10.75 15.59
C VAL A 201 -19.70 -10.59 16.87
N ARG A 202 -20.98 -10.21 16.76
CA ARG A 202 -21.86 -10.05 17.93
C ARG A 202 -22.01 -11.37 18.68
N TYR A 203 -22.31 -12.46 17.98
CA TYR A 203 -22.46 -13.78 18.58
C TYR A 203 -21.19 -14.24 19.31
N LEU A 204 -20.03 -14.15 18.65
CA LEU A 204 -18.74 -14.53 19.25
C LEU A 204 -18.41 -13.66 20.47
N SER A 205 -18.68 -12.36 20.38
CA SER A 205 -18.44 -11.40 21.47
C SER A 205 -19.30 -11.70 22.69
N ASP A 206 -20.60 -11.91 22.49
CA ASP A 206 -21.55 -12.18 23.57
C ASP A 206 -21.29 -13.55 24.20
N ARG A 207 -20.95 -14.55 23.38
CA ARG A 207 -20.60 -15.89 23.85
C ARG A 207 -19.31 -15.90 24.65
N LEU A 208 -18.24 -15.29 24.13
CA LEU A 208 -16.96 -15.16 24.82
C LEU A 208 -17.13 -14.40 26.15
N PHE A 209 -17.90 -13.31 26.16
CA PHE A 209 -18.21 -12.57 27.38
C PHE A 209 -18.95 -13.44 28.40
N SER A 210 -20.00 -14.15 27.98
CA SER A 210 -20.80 -15.04 28.83
C SER A 210 -19.95 -16.18 29.43
N ASP A 211 -19.13 -16.83 28.61
CA ASP A 211 -18.30 -17.96 29.03
C ASP A 211 -17.20 -17.52 30.00
N CYS A 212 -16.65 -16.30 29.83
CA CYS A 212 -15.69 -15.75 30.78
C CYS A 212 -16.34 -15.15 32.05
N ALA A 213 -17.59 -14.66 31.97
CA ALA A 213 -18.28 -14.09 33.12
C ALA A 213 -18.69 -15.17 34.14
N ASN A 214 -19.13 -16.34 33.67
CA ASN A 214 -19.68 -17.44 34.47
C ASN A 214 -18.63 -18.36 35.16
N ASN A 215 -17.43 -17.83 35.42
CA ASN A 215 -16.26 -18.49 36.03
C ASN A 215 -15.63 -19.60 35.16
N LEU A 216 -14.31 -19.53 34.94
CA LEU A 216 -13.54 -20.42 34.06
C LEU A 216 -13.11 -21.73 34.77
N GLU A 217 -13.96 -22.30 35.61
CA GLU A 217 -13.55 -23.43 36.48
C GLU A 217 -13.57 -24.82 35.80
N VAL A 218 -13.75 -24.92 34.48
CA VAL A 218 -13.72 -26.20 33.77
C VAL A 218 -12.67 -26.17 32.67
N GLN A 219 -11.71 -27.11 32.74
CA GLN A 219 -10.63 -27.26 31.74
C GLN A 219 -11.15 -27.37 30.30
N SER A 220 -12.35 -27.92 30.08
CA SER A 220 -12.99 -27.96 28.75
C SER A 220 -13.40 -26.58 28.23
N LYS A 221 -13.90 -25.69 29.10
CA LYS A 221 -14.28 -24.32 28.72
C LYS A 221 -13.06 -23.46 28.32
N ASN A 222 -11.85 -23.81 28.78
CA ASN A 222 -10.64 -23.10 28.36
C ASN A 222 -10.34 -23.30 26.87
N LEU A 223 -10.60 -24.50 26.33
CA LEU A 223 -10.39 -24.77 24.90
C LEU A 223 -11.39 -23.96 24.06
N ASP A 224 -12.66 -23.92 24.46
CA ASP A 224 -13.68 -23.15 23.75
C ASP A 224 -13.39 -21.64 23.79
N VAL A 225 -12.92 -21.13 24.93
CA VAL A 225 -12.53 -19.72 25.09
C VAL A 225 -11.34 -19.36 24.20
N THR A 226 -10.33 -20.23 24.08
CA THR A 226 -9.19 -19.97 23.17
C THR A 226 -9.61 -19.98 21.70
N GLN A 227 -10.48 -20.92 21.30
CA GLN A 227 -11.01 -20.97 19.94
C GLN A 227 -11.86 -19.74 19.59
N LEU A 228 -12.76 -19.33 20.49
CA LEU A 228 -13.58 -18.12 20.33
C LEU A 228 -12.73 -16.86 20.29
N ALA A 229 -11.74 -16.74 21.18
CA ALA A 229 -10.82 -15.60 21.21
C ALA A 229 -10.01 -15.50 19.90
N LYS A 230 -9.51 -16.62 19.39
CA LYS A 230 -8.78 -16.67 18.12
C LYS A 230 -9.68 -16.29 16.94
N ALA A 231 -10.86 -16.88 16.84
CA ALA A 231 -11.82 -16.58 15.77
C ALA A 231 -12.24 -15.10 15.79
N LEU A 232 -12.49 -14.52 16.97
CA LEU A 232 -12.83 -13.12 17.10
C LEU A 232 -11.64 -12.21 16.74
N TYR A 233 -10.41 -12.58 17.10
CA TYR A 233 -9.20 -11.82 16.74
C TYR A 233 -8.95 -11.80 15.23
N GLU A 234 -9.06 -12.96 14.57
CA GLU A 234 -8.94 -13.08 13.11
C GLU A 234 -10.02 -12.26 12.39
N LEU A 235 -11.24 -12.25 12.93
CA LEU A 235 -12.34 -11.50 12.34
C LEU A 235 -12.21 -9.99 12.60
N SER A 236 -11.92 -9.57 13.84
CA SER A 236 -11.81 -8.17 14.25
C SER A 236 -11.00 -8.00 15.54
N GLN A 237 -9.74 -7.57 15.39
CA GLN A 237 -8.85 -7.29 16.54
C GLN A 237 -9.44 -6.26 17.51
N LYS A 238 -10.15 -5.25 17.00
CA LYS A 238 -10.79 -4.20 17.82
C LYS A 238 -11.90 -4.75 18.70
N ASP A 239 -12.75 -5.61 18.15
CA ASP A 239 -13.85 -6.22 18.92
C ASP A 239 -13.32 -7.21 19.95
N PHE A 240 -12.29 -7.98 19.60
CA PHE A 240 -11.57 -8.83 20.55
C PHE A 240 -11.07 -8.04 21.77
N ILE A 241 -10.32 -6.96 21.56
CA ILE A 241 -9.81 -6.12 22.66
C ILE A 241 -10.96 -5.57 23.51
N THR A 242 -12.04 -5.12 22.86
CA THR A 242 -13.22 -4.54 23.52
C THR A 242 -13.94 -5.56 24.40
N VAL A 243 -14.06 -6.81 23.95
CA VAL A 243 -14.69 -7.89 24.73
C VAL A 243 -13.84 -8.27 25.93
N ILE A 244 -12.52 -8.40 25.76
CA ILE A 244 -11.62 -8.69 26.89
C ILE A 244 -11.64 -7.56 27.93
N ASP A 245 -11.66 -6.29 27.49
CA ASP A 245 -11.85 -5.15 28.39
C ASP A 245 -13.18 -5.25 29.16
N ARG A 246 -14.28 -5.62 28.48
CA ARG A 246 -15.60 -5.77 29.09
C ARG A 246 -15.62 -6.88 30.14
N VAL A 247 -15.01 -8.03 29.85
CA VAL A 247 -14.86 -9.15 30.79
C VAL A 247 -14.08 -8.70 32.02
N LEU A 248 -12.92 -8.06 31.82
CA LEU A 248 -12.08 -7.58 32.91
C LEU A 248 -12.79 -6.54 33.77
N LEU A 249 -13.46 -5.55 33.14
CA LEU A 249 -14.23 -4.53 33.84
C LEU A 249 -15.40 -5.11 34.64
N SER A 250 -16.09 -6.11 34.10
CA SER A 250 -17.16 -6.82 34.80
C SER A 250 -16.63 -7.50 36.08
N LYS A 251 -15.54 -8.26 35.97
CA LYS A 251 -14.89 -8.93 37.11
C LYS A 251 -14.35 -7.94 38.16
N ILE A 252 -13.76 -6.82 37.72
CA ILE A 252 -13.28 -5.75 38.62
C ILE A 252 -14.44 -5.09 39.36
N THR A 253 -15.51 -4.73 38.65
CA THR A 253 -16.66 -4.04 39.23
C THR A 253 -17.37 -4.91 40.24
N ASN A 254 -17.61 -6.19 39.90
CA ASN A 254 -18.22 -7.16 40.82
C ASN A 254 -17.37 -7.37 42.08
N SER A 255 -16.04 -7.53 41.92
CA SER A 255 -15.13 -7.70 43.05
C SER A 255 -15.07 -6.47 43.94
N THR A 256 -15.00 -5.27 43.35
CA THR A 256 -15.02 -3.99 44.08
C THR A 256 -16.32 -3.83 44.86
N GLN A 257 -17.47 -4.10 44.24
CA GLN A 257 -18.78 -4.01 44.91
C GLN A 257 -18.91 -5.03 46.04
N THR A 258 -18.41 -6.25 45.85
CA THR A 258 -18.41 -7.31 46.86
C THR A 258 -17.60 -6.91 48.09
N LEU A 259 -16.41 -6.32 47.91
CA LEU A 259 -15.61 -5.78 49.01
C LEU A 259 -16.24 -4.52 49.62
N SER A 260 -16.79 -3.62 48.81
CA SER A 260 -17.38 -2.37 49.33
C SER A 260 -18.57 -2.65 50.26
N LYS A 261 -19.33 -3.73 50.02
CA LYS A 261 -20.42 -4.17 50.91
C LYS A 261 -19.92 -4.65 52.29
N THR A 262 -18.68 -5.11 52.40
CA THR A 262 -18.13 -5.56 53.70
C THR A 262 -17.67 -4.41 54.58
N ILE A 263 -17.52 -3.20 54.02
CA ILE A 263 -17.21 -1.99 54.79
C ILE A 263 -18.25 -1.76 55.90
N THR A 264 -19.53 -1.97 55.61
CA THR A 264 -20.63 -1.83 56.59
C THR A 264 -20.82 -3.07 57.48
N SER A 265 -20.24 -4.22 57.12
CA SER A 265 -20.38 -5.49 57.83
C SER A 265 -19.09 -6.31 57.73
N ILE A 266 -18.11 -5.96 58.57
CA ILE A 266 -16.75 -6.51 58.44
C ILE A 266 -16.65 -8.02 58.65
N LYS A 267 -17.63 -8.61 59.35
CA LYS A 267 -17.71 -10.06 59.59
C LYS A 267 -17.84 -10.88 58.30
N THR A 268 -18.34 -10.29 57.21
CA THR A 268 -18.47 -10.96 55.91
C THR A 268 -17.25 -10.80 55.02
N LEU A 269 -16.19 -10.11 55.50
CA LEU A 269 -14.96 -9.87 54.74
C LEU A 269 -14.27 -11.17 54.27
N PRO A 270 -14.12 -12.23 55.10
CA PRO A 270 -13.47 -13.47 54.63
C PRO A 270 -14.19 -14.11 53.44
N ALA A 271 -15.52 -14.21 53.49
CA ALA A 271 -16.33 -14.77 52.40
C ALA A 271 -16.30 -13.90 51.13
N ALA A 272 -16.29 -12.58 51.30
CA ALA A 272 -16.13 -11.64 50.20
C ALA A 272 -14.74 -11.77 49.53
N LEU A 273 -13.68 -11.91 50.34
CA LEU A 273 -12.32 -12.12 49.85
C LEU A 273 -12.21 -13.44 49.07
N GLU A 274 -12.83 -14.52 49.53
CA GLU A 274 -12.87 -15.79 48.76
C GLU A 274 -13.48 -15.61 47.36
N THR A 275 -14.56 -14.85 47.26
CA THR A 275 -15.20 -14.53 45.97
C THR A 275 -14.28 -13.68 45.07
N VAL A 276 -13.58 -12.69 45.64
CA VAL A 276 -12.62 -11.86 44.89
C VAL A 276 -11.42 -12.69 44.45
N MET A 277 -10.93 -13.60 45.30
CA MET A 277 -9.85 -14.52 44.96
C MET A 277 -10.25 -15.45 43.82
N LYS A 278 -11.49 -15.96 43.81
CA LYS A 278 -12.04 -16.74 42.69
C LYS A 278 -12.03 -15.94 41.39
N ASN A 279 -12.53 -14.69 41.40
CA ASN A 279 -12.45 -13.81 40.23
C ASN A 279 -11.01 -13.52 39.79
N GLY A 280 -10.07 -13.36 40.73
CA GLY A 280 -8.65 -13.21 40.43
C GLY A 280 -8.04 -14.46 39.77
N ARG A 281 -8.44 -15.66 40.21
CA ARG A 281 -8.05 -16.94 39.58
C ARG A 281 -8.62 -17.06 38.16
N ASP A 282 -9.87 -16.67 37.94
CA ASP A 282 -10.49 -16.64 36.61
C ASP A 282 -9.74 -15.72 35.65
N VAL A 283 -9.41 -14.50 36.09
CA VAL A 283 -8.66 -13.53 35.26
C VAL A 283 -7.26 -14.07 34.92
N ARG A 284 -6.62 -14.77 35.85
CA ARG A 284 -5.33 -15.44 35.60
C ARG A 284 -5.48 -16.61 34.64
N ALA A 285 -6.55 -17.40 34.77
CA ALA A 285 -6.86 -18.50 33.86
C ALA A 285 -7.10 -17.99 32.43
N LEU A 286 -7.87 -16.91 32.28
CA LEU A 286 -8.04 -16.21 31.01
C LEU A 286 -6.70 -15.74 30.43
N GLY A 287 -5.83 -15.14 31.27
CA GLY A 287 -4.49 -14.75 30.85
C GLY A 287 -3.66 -15.92 30.30
N ARG A 288 -3.70 -17.09 30.96
CA ARG A 288 -3.03 -18.31 30.49
C ARG A 288 -3.61 -18.81 29.18
N ALA A 289 -4.94 -18.91 29.08
CA ALA A 289 -5.63 -19.32 27.85
C ALA A 289 -5.24 -18.42 26.66
N LEU A 290 -5.22 -17.10 26.85
CA LEU A 290 -4.79 -16.16 25.81
C LEU A 290 -3.29 -16.23 25.48
N ASN A 291 -2.46 -16.70 26.41
CA ASN A 291 -1.03 -16.91 26.15
C ASN A 291 -0.76 -18.21 25.40
N GLU A 292 -1.55 -19.25 25.64
CA GLU A 292 -1.50 -20.53 24.91
C GLU A 292 -2.03 -20.38 23.48
N ALA A 293 -2.95 -19.44 23.25
CA ALA A 293 -3.46 -19.11 21.93
C ALA A 293 -2.40 -18.36 21.09
N ALA A 294 -1.86 -19.05 20.09
CA ALA A 294 -0.92 -18.48 19.12
C ALA A 294 -1.60 -17.45 18.20
N SER A 295 -0.88 -16.35 17.96
CA SER A 295 -1.18 -15.31 16.97
C SER A 295 -0.15 -15.39 15.81
N THR A 296 -0.32 -14.58 14.76
CA THR A 296 0.53 -14.55 13.56
C THR A 296 2.00 -14.22 13.86
N LYS A 297 2.29 -13.48 14.94
CA LYS A 297 3.65 -13.07 15.33
C LYS A 297 4.01 -13.36 16.79
N SER A 298 3.01 -13.53 17.65
CA SER A 298 3.21 -13.69 19.09
C SER A 298 2.06 -14.51 19.70
N THR A 299 1.60 -14.18 20.90
CA THR A 299 0.41 -14.78 21.55
C THR A 299 -0.70 -13.74 21.61
N LEU A 300 -1.97 -14.17 21.63
CA LEU A 300 -3.10 -13.24 21.74
C LEU A 300 -2.98 -12.33 22.98
N LEU A 301 -2.40 -12.86 24.06
CA LEU A 301 -2.11 -12.09 25.27
C LEU A 301 -1.12 -10.95 25.01
N LYS A 302 0.00 -11.21 24.33
CA LYS A 302 1.02 -10.18 24.04
C LYS A 302 0.45 -9.10 23.12
N ASP A 303 -0.31 -9.49 22.10
CA ASP A 303 -0.98 -8.56 21.20
C ASP A 303 -1.98 -7.67 21.98
N TYR A 304 -2.79 -8.24 22.88
CA TYR A 304 -3.67 -7.47 23.76
C TYR A 304 -2.91 -6.50 24.69
N LEU A 305 -1.84 -6.98 25.35
CA LEU A 305 -1.05 -6.18 26.29
C LEU A 305 -0.27 -5.05 25.61
N SER A 306 0.09 -5.19 24.33
CA SER A 306 0.73 -4.10 23.57
C SER A 306 -0.11 -2.81 23.51
N HIS A 307 -1.45 -2.95 23.62
CA HIS A 307 -2.38 -1.84 23.66
C HIS A 307 -2.66 -1.32 25.10
N LYS A 308 -1.99 -1.87 26.11
CA LYS A 308 -2.24 -1.57 27.53
C LYS A 308 -0.96 -1.13 28.23
N LYS A 309 -1.13 -0.31 29.28
CA LYS A 309 -0.02 0.20 30.10
C LYS A 309 0.55 -0.80 31.11
N HIS A 310 -0.08 -1.97 31.25
CA HIS A 310 0.25 -2.90 32.34
C HIS A 310 0.95 -4.14 31.80
N SER A 311 1.80 -4.73 32.63
CA SER A 311 2.64 -5.88 32.28
C SER A 311 1.85 -7.20 32.18
N CYS A 312 0.76 -7.33 32.95
CA CYS A 312 -0.13 -8.49 32.88
C CYS A 312 -1.58 -8.16 33.29
N ILE A 313 -2.52 -9.00 32.84
CA ILE A 313 -3.97 -8.83 33.08
C ILE A 313 -4.30 -8.99 34.59
N SER A 314 -3.57 -9.86 35.30
CA SER A 314 -3.74 -10.02 36.76
C SER A 314 -3.36 -8.75 37.50
N GLU A 315 -2.29 -8.06 37.09
CA GLU A 315 -1.88 -6.80 37.68
C GLU A 315 -2.93 -5.70 37.47
N MET A 316 -3.52 -5.64 36.27
CA MET A 316 -4.61 -4.71 35.95
C MET A 316 -5.82 -4.92 36.87
N PHE A 317 -6.18 -6.18 37.13
CA PHE A 317 -7.29 -6.53 38.01
C PHE A 317 -7.03 -6.04 39.43
N TRP A 318 -5.92 -6.47 40.05
CA TRP A 318 -5.63 -6.15 41.45
C TRP A 318 -5.37 -4.68 41.69
N SER A 319 -4.67 -4.00 40.79
CA SER A 319 -4.42 -2.55 40.87
C SER A 319 -5.73 -1.75 40.89
N ARG A 320 -6.68 -2.09 40.02
CA ARG A 320 -7.97 -1.40 39.94
C ARG A 320 -8.91 -1.74 41.09
N VAL A 321 -8.97 -3.01 41.49
CA VAL A 321 -9.79 -3.44 42.64
C VAL A 321 -9.29 -2.78 43.92
N SER A 322 -7.98 -2.84 44.18
CA SER A 322 -7.35 -2.18 45.34
C SER A 322 -7.63 -0.68 45.34
N LYS A 323 -7.34 0.03 44.24
CA LYS A 323 -7.54 1.48 44.17
C LYS A 323 -8.99 1.91 44.39
N ASN A 324 -9.94 1.19 43.80
CA ASN A 324 -11.36 1.51 43.95
C ASN A 324 -11.83 1.20 45.38
N PHE A 325 -11.44 0.04 45.93
CA PHE A 325 -11.79 -0.33 47.30
C PHE A 325 -11.17 0.61 48.34
N LYS A 326 -9.90 0.99 48.17
CA LYS A 326 -9.18 1.98 49.00
C LYS A 326 -9.97 3.26 49.13
N ARG A 327 -10.42 3.82 48.00
CA ARG A 327 -11.21 5.06 47.97
C ARG A 327 -12.49 4.93 48.80
N GLU A 328 -13.26 3.87 48.61
CA GLU A 328 -14.51 3.66 49.37
C GLU A 328 -14.23 3.40 50.86
N PHE A 329 -13.16 2.66 51.17
CA PHE A 329 -12.72 2.34 52.53
C PHE A 329 -12.30 3.60 53.29
N GLU A 330 -11.45 4.43 52.71
CA GLU A 330 -10.98 5.70 53.29
C GLU A 330 -12.13 6.69 53.50
N ILE A 331 -13.05 6.81 52.54
CA ILE A 331 -14.25 7.65 52.69
C ILE A 331 -15.06 7.21 53.91
N SER A 332 -15.31 5.91 54.06
CA SER A 332 -16.09 5.38 55.19
C SER A 332 -15.36 5.54 56.53
N PHE A 333 -14.05 5.32 56.54
CA PHE A 333 -13.19 5.44 57.70
C PHE A 333 -13.10 6.90 58.20
N ASN A 334 -12.80 7.84 57.30
CA ASN A 334 -12.63 9.26 57.62
C ASN A 334 -13.92 9.95 58.06
N ARG A 335 -15.09 9.42 57.70
CA ARG A 335 -16.38 9.93 58.20
C ARG A 335 -16.53 9.79 59.71
N GLY A 336 -15.72 8.96 60.39
CA GLY A 336 -15.67 8.86 61.85
C GLY A 336 -16.95 8.34 62.53
N GLY A 337 -17.94 7.90 61.76
CA GLY A 337 -19.20 7.33 62.25
C GLY A 337 -19.04 5.91 62.84
N PRO A 338 -20.15 5.26 63.23
CA PRO A 338 -20.13 3.90 63.81
C PRO A 338 -19.37 2.88 62.96
N VAL A 339 -19.50 2.98 61.63
CA VAL A 339 -18.81 2.11 60.66
C VAL A 339 -17.30 2.33 60.71
N GLY A 340 -16.82 3.58 60.65
CA GLY A 340 -15.39 3.90 60.73
C GLY A 340 -14.74 3.44 62.04
N LYS A 341 -15.45 3.61 63.17
CA LYS A 341 -15.00 3.09 64.47
C LYS A 341 -14.94 1.56 64.50
N SER A 342 -15.92 0.89 63.90
CA SER A 342 -15.92 -0.57 63.76
C SER A 342 -14.75 -1.05 62.90
N LEU A 343 -14.39 -0.34 61.83
CA LEU A 343 -13.23 -0.67 61.00
C LEU A 343 -11.92 -0.54 61.78
N ALA A 344 -11.77 0.52 62.58
CA ALA A 344 -10.61 0.69 63.45
C ALA A 344 -10.50 -0.43 64.51
N ALA A 345 -11.62 -0.78 65.15
CA ALA A 345 -11.66 -1.82 66.18
C ALA A 345 -11.37 -3.24 65.64
N ASN A 346 -11.62 -3.49 64.35
CA ASN A 346 -11.39 -4.78 63.71
C ASN A 346 -10.13 -4.78 62.80
N SER A 347 -9.19 -3.86 63.02
CA SER A 347 -8.03 -3.67 62.15
C SER A 347 -7.16 -4.93 61.99
N SER A 348 -6.88 -5.63 63.09
CA SER A 348 -6.13 -6.90 63.08
C SER A 348 -6.85 -7.99 62.28
N VAL A 349 -8.16 -8.14 62.48
CA VAL A 349 -9.00 -9.13 61.77
C VAL A 349 -9.02 -8.85 60.27
N ILE A 350 -9.06 -7.58 59.86
CA ILE A 350 -9.02 -7.18 58.45
C ILE A 350 -7.69 -7.57 57.82
N LEU A 351 -6.57 -7.22 58.46
CA LEU A 351 -5.23 -7.53 57.97
C LEU A 351 -4.99 -9.03 57.89
N GLU A 352 -5.34 -9.78 58.95
CA GLU A 352 -5.21 -11.24 58.97
C GLU A 352 -6.10 -11.91 57.92
N SER A 353 -7.33 -11.43 57.70
CA SER A 353 -8.23 -11.97 56.68
C SER A 353 -7.66 -11.79 55.27
N ILE A 354 -7.08 -10.61 54.97
CA ILE A 354 -6.43 -10.31 53.69
C ILE A 354 -5.21 -11.21 53.49
N ILE A 355 -4.35 -11.31 54.50
CA ILE A 355 -3.15 -12.15 54.46
C ILE A 355 -3.54 -13.62 54.27
N ASN A 356 -4.48 -14.14 55.06
CA ASN A 356 -4.91 -15.54 54.99
C ASN A 356 -5.59 -15.89 53.67
N ALA A 357 -6.41 -15.00 53.10
CA ALA A 357 -7.05 -15.25 51.81
C ALA A 357 -6.07 -15.25 50.63
N MET A 358 -4.95 -14.50 50.73
CA MET A 358 -3.96 -14.37 49.66
C MET A 358 -2.71 -15.24 49.84
N LYS A 359 -2.52 -15.92 50.98
CA LYS A 359 -1.45 -16.91 51.21
C LYS A 359 -1.42 -18.02 50.15
N ASP A 360 -2.57 -18.48 49.69
CA ASP A 360 -2.65 -19.49 48.62
C ASP A 360 -2.23 -18.94 47.23
N SER A 361 -2.05 -17.62 47.12
CA SER A 361 -1.71 -16.94 45.87
C SER A 361 -0.28 -16.40 45.81
N THR A 362 0.43 -16.36 46.94
CA THR A 362 1.83 -15.89 47.07
C THR A 362 2.86 -16.83 46.48
N GLU A 363 2.55 -18.10 46.21
CA GLU A 363 3.47 -19.08 45.60
C GLU A 363 3.76 -18.86 44.09
N LYS A 364 3.22 -17.82 43.46
CA LYS A 364 3.35 -17.57 42.01
C LYS A 364 3.96 -16.18 41.77
N GLU A 365 4.70 -16.01 40.66
CA GLU A 365 5.52 -14.84 40.23
C GLU A 365 4.92 -13.41 40.38
N ASN A 366 3.66 -13.25 40.80
CA ASN A 366 3.05 -11.94 41.04
C ASN A 366 2.19 -11.89 42.32
N GLY A 367 2.21 -12.94 43.15
CA GLY A 367 1.35 -13.06 44.33
C GLY A 367 1.67 -12.03 45.42
N GLU A 368 2.95 -11.81 45.69
CA GLU A 368 3.42 -10.84 46.69
C GLU A 368 3.06 -9.40 46.30
N SER A 369 3.28 -9.00 45.04
CA SER A 369 2.89 -7.68 44.55
C SER A 369 1.37 -7.44 44.61
N ASN A 370 0.56 -8.48 44.37
CA ASN A 370 -0.90 -8.36 44.48
C ASN A 370 -1.37 -8.26 45.94
N LEU A 371 -0.72 -8.99 46.86
CA LEU A 371 -0.96 -8.88 48.30
C LEU A 371 -0.61 -7.48 48.80
N GLU A 372 0.54 -6.94 48.42
CA GLU A 372 0.96 -5.59 48.78
C GLU A 372 -0.05 -4.53 48.32
N LYS A 373 -0.53 -4.64 47.07
CA LYS A 373 -1.59 -3.75 46.54
C LYS A 373 -2.87 -3.82 47.36
N MET A 374 -3.28 -4.99 47.81
CA MET A 374 -4.48 -5.13 48.65
C MET A 374 -4.24 -4.65 50.08
N LEU A 375 -3.05 -4.83 50.65
CA LEU A 375 -2.71 -4.24 51.96
C LEU A 375 -2.66 -2.71 51.91
N ASP A 376 -2.14 -2.13 50.81
CA ASP A 376 -2.17 -0.68 50.59
C ASP A 376 -3.60 -0.12 50.55
N SER A 377 -4.58 -0.92 50.14
CA SER A 377 -5.99 -0.50 50.13
C SER A 377 -6.59 -0.26 51.51
N VAL A 378 -5.98 -0.81 52.56
CA VAL A 378 -6.40 -0.66 53.96
C VAL A 378 -5.33 0.00 54.83
N ALA A 379 -4.30 0.59 54.22
CA ALA A 379 -3.14 1.16 54.93
C ALA A 379 -3.50 2.27 55.94
N ILE A 380 -4.65 2.93 55.78
CA ILE A 380 -5.17 3.93 56.74
C ILE A 380 -5.34 3.37 58.15
N LEU A 381 -5.53 2.06 58.29
CA LEU A 381 -5.61 1.38 59.58
C LEU A 381 -4.29 1.48 60.35
N ASN A 382 -3.14 1.29 59.67
CA ASN A 382 -1.82 1.29 60.30
C ASN A 382 -1.39 2.68 60.80
N LEU A 383 -1.84 3.74 60.12
CA LEU A 383 -1.59 5.14 60.51
C LEU A 383 -2.32 5.54 61.81
N HIS A 384 -3.39 4.83 62.17
CA HIS A 384 -4.20 5.13 63.35
C HIS A 384 -3.99 4.16 64.52
N THR A 385 -3.34 3.01 64.34
CA THR A 385 -2.95 2.10 65.45
C THR A 385 -1.77 2.65 66.28
N THR A 386 -1.11 3.72 65.81
CA THR A 386 0.06 4.36 66.44
C THR A 386 -0.27 5.67 67.19
N ARG A 387 -1.54 6.00 67.35
CA ARG A 387 -2.07 7.03 68.26
C ARG A 387 -3.08 6.41 69.21
#